data_AF-A0AAP3E736-F1
#
_entry.id   AF-A0AAP3E736-F1
#
_cell.length_a   1.000
_cell.length_b   1.000
_cell.length_c   1.000
_cell.angle_alpha   90.00
_cell.angle_beta   90.00
_cell.angle_gamma   90.00
#
_symmetry.space_group_name_H-M   'P 1'
#
loop_
_entity.id
_entity.type
_entity.pdbx_description
1 polymer ?
#
loop_
_entity_poly.entity_id
_entity_poly.type
_entity_poly.pdbx_seq_one_letter_code
_entity_poly.pdbx_strand_id
1 'polypeptide(L)'
;MYETTDPRPPLPEWILECYTVLCEQEVDGEVPSFSREQALDILLEAQTPDLEPEDVDHALTRLLERGYLYTVDDELRVTNPPE
;
A
#
# COMPACT_ATOMS: atom_id res chain seq x y z
N MET A 1 -19.30 -16.29 9.75
CA MET A 1 -18.64 -14.98 9.53
C MET A 1 -17.20 -15.33 9.25
N TYR A 2 -16.76 -15.23 7.99
CA TYR A 2 -15.38 -15.53 7.65
C TYR A 2 -14.58 -14.31 8.07
N GLU A 3 -14.03 -14.34 9.27
CA GLU A 3 -12.84 -13.56 9.56
C GLU A 3 -11.78 -14.14 8.62
N THR A 4 -11.67 -13.56 7.43
CA THR A 4 -10.56 -13.77 6.51
C THR A 4 -9.36 -13.21 7.26
N THR A 5 -8.81 -14.05 8.14
CA THR A 5 -7.51 -13.84 8.78
C THR A 5 -6.55 -13.79 7.62
N ASP A 6 -6.24 -12.57 7.23
CA ASP A 6 -5.25 -12.33 6.22
C ASP A 6 -4.02 -13.14 6.62
N PRO A 7 -3.58 -14.13 5.82
CA PRO A 7 -2.47 -15.02 6.20
C PRO A 7 -1.14 -14.24 6.28
N ARG A 8 -1.17 -12.97 5.87
CA ARG A 8 -0.03 -12.07 5.91
C ARG A 8 0.25 -11.69 7.39
N PRO A 9 1.53 -11.69 7.78
CA PRO A 9 1.94 -11.43 9.16
C PRO A 9 1.48 -10.03 9.61
N PRO A 10 1.15 -9.87 10.90
CA PRO A 10 0.57 -8.63 11.41
C PRO A 10 1.53 -7.46 11.17
N LEU A 11 1.09 -6.49 10.36
CA LEU A 11 1.75 -5.22 10.17
C LEU A 11 1.14 -4.18 11.13
N PRO A 12 1.90 -3.13 11.47
CA PRO A 12 1.33 -1.97 12.16
C PRO A 12 0.11 -1.43 11.42
N GLU A 13 -0.90 -0.99 12.17
CA GLU A 13 -2.16 -0.47 11.61
C GLU A 13 -1.89 0.66 10.62
N TRP A 14 -1.00 1.59 10.93
CA TRP A 14 -0.63 2.71 10.04
C TRP A 14 -0.05 2.27 8.69
N ILE A 15 0.61 1.10 8.60
CA ILE A 15 1.09 0.55 7.32
C ILE A 15 -0.07 -0.06 6.51
N LEU A 16 -1.04 -0.67 7.20
CA LEU A 16 -2.25 -1.16 6.56
C LEU A 16 -3.14 0.00 6.08
N GLU A 17 -3.21 1.09 6.83
CA GLU A 17 -3.88 2.33 6.39
C GLU A 17 -3.23 2.87 5.11
N CYS A 18 -1.89 2.90 5.01
CA CYS A 18 -1.21 3.25 3.76
C CYS A 18 -1.69 2.38 2.59
N TYR A 19 -1.75 1.08 2.82
CA TYR A 19 -2.16 0.12 1.80
C TYR A 19 -3.62 0.34 1.37
N THR A 20 -4.52 0.60 2.31
CA THR A 20 -5.92 0.92 2.04
C THR A 20 -6.03 2.17 1.17
N VAL A 21 -5.32 3.25 1.51
CA VAL A 21 -5.29 4.49 0.71
C VAL A 21 -4.84 4.22 -0.72
N LEU A 22 -3.77 3.44 -0.92
CA LEU A 22 -3.29 3.08 -2.26
C LEU A 22 -4.29 2.22 -3.03
N CYS A 23 -5.04 1.36 -2.34
CA CYS A 23 -6.09 0.55 -2.92
C CYS A 23 -7.30 1.41 -3.35
N GLU A 24 -7.64 2.45 -2.59
CA GLU A 24 -8.70 3.41 -2.94
C GLU A 24 -8.40 4.25 -4.19
N GLN A 25 -7.13 4.29 -4.61
CA GLN A 25 -6.73 4.91 -5.88
C GLN A 25 -7.00 4.02 -7.10
N GLU A 26 -7.61 2.83 -6.92
CA GLU A 26 -8.09 2.01 -8.03
C GLU A 26 -9.11 2.81 -8.87
N VAL A 27 -8.80 3.01 -10.15
CA VAL A 27 -9.69 3.66 -11.11
C VAL A 27 -10.17 2.62 -12.11
N ASP A 28 -11.49 2.45 -12.22
CA ASP A 28 -12.15 1.63 -13.25
C ASP A 28 -11.73 0.14 -13.30
N GLY A 29 -11.41 -0.47 -12.16
CA GLY A 29 -11.13 -1.91 -12.04
C GLY A 29 -9.76 -2.33 -12.57
N GLU A 30 -8.86 -1.37 -12.79
CA GLU A 30 -7.44 -1.63 -13.07
C GLU A 30 -6.62 -1.56 -11.78
N VAL A 31 -5.68 -2.50 -11.63
CA VAL A 31 -4.81 -2.53 -10.45
C VAL A 31 -4.03 -1.21 -10.37
N PRO A 32 -4.18 -0.44 -9.28
CA PRO A 32 -3.54 0.86 -9.20
C PRO A 32 -2.02 0.70 -9.20
N SER A 33 -1.39 1.44 -10.11
CA SER A 33 0.05 1.43 -10.36
C SER A 33 0.62 2.83 -10.19
N PHE A 34 1.63 2.95 -9.32
CA PHE A 34 2.26 4.22 -9.01
C PHE A 34 3.78 4.05 -9.01
N SER A 35 4.50 5.05 -9.50
CA SER A 35 5.93 5.14 -9.19
C SER A 35 6.13 5.26 -7.68
N ARG A 36 7.29 4.84 -7.15
CA ARG A 36 7.60 4.98 -5.71
C ARG A 36 7.39 6.40 -5.20
N GLU A 37 7.80 7.39 -5.99
CA GLU A 37 7.63 8.82 -5.70
C GLU A 37 6.14 9.23 -5.65
N GLN A 38 5.31 8.70 -6.58
CA GLN A 38 3.87 8.99 -6.60
C GLN A 38 3.16 8.35 -5.42
N ALA A 39 3.49 7.09 -5.09
CA ALA A 39 2.94 6.44 -3.91
C ALA A 39 3.31 7.20 -2.63
N LEU A 40 4.53 7.75 -2.58
CA LEU A 40 5.00 8.61 -1.49
C LEU A 40 4.16 9.87 -1.38
N ASP A 41 3.97 10.59 -2.49
CA ASP A 41 3.20 11.84 -2.54
C ASP A 41 1.73 11.60 -2.13
N ILE A 42 1.09 10.58 -2.70
CA ILE A 42 -0.29 10.19 -2.36
C ILE A 42 -0.43 9.88 -0.88
N LEU A 43 0.50 9.10 -0.31
CA LEU A 43 0.47 8.73 1.11
C LEU A 43 0.74 9.92 2.03
N LEU A 44 1.63 10.84 1.63
CA LEU A 44 1.90 12.08 2.36
C LEU A 44 0.72 13.05 2.30
N GLU A 45 -0.03 13.07 1.19
CA GLU A 45 -1.25 13.87 1.05
C GLU A 45 -2.43 13.27 1.81
N ALA A 46 -2.57 11.94 1.79
CA ALA A 46 -3.70 11.23 2.37
C ALA A 46 -3.56 10.98 3.87
N GLN A 47 -2.35 10.65 4.35
CA GLN A 47 -2.09 10.50 5.77
C GLN A 47 -1.67 11.86 6.34
N THR A 48 -2.55 12.39 7.19
CA THR A 48 -2.34 13.57 8.05
C THR A 48 -0.91 13.66 8.62
N PRO A 49 -0.42 14.87 8.98
CA PRO A 49 0.99 15.30 8.96
C PRO A 49 1.96 14.65 9.98
N ASP A 50 1.64 13.48 10.52
CA ASP A 50 2.47 12.73 11.45
C ASP A 50 3.47 11.80 10.76
N LEU A 51 3.36 11.53 9.46
CA LEU A 51 4.28 10.66 8.74
C LEU A 51 5.31 11.46 7.94
N GLU A 52 6.58 11.17 8.18
CA GLU A 52 7.67 11.70 7.39
C GLU A 52 7.82 10.89 6.09
N PRO A 53 8.44 11.45 5.04
CA PRO A 53 8.72 10.70 3.81
C PRO A 53 9.49 9.39 4.07
N GLU A 54 10.32 9.38 5.12
CA GLU A 54 11.09 8.22 5.56
C GLU A 54 10.20 7.09 6.12
N ASP A 55 9.14 7.44 6.85
CA ASP A 55 8.16 6.48 7.38
C ASP A 55 7.31 5.88 6.27
N VAL A 56 6.91 6.72 5.31
CA VAL A 56 6.16 6.30 4.12
C VAL A 56 7.00 5.34 3.28
N ASP A 57 8.28 5.67 3.05
CA ASP A 57 9.21 4.78 2.34
C ASP A 57 9.39 3.44 3.07
N HIS A 58 9.45 3.47 4.40
CA HIS A 58 9.47 2.28 5.24
C HIS A 58 8.19 1.44 5.07
N ALA A 59 7.02 2.07 5.04
CA ALA A 59 5.75 1.39 4.80
C ALA A 59 5.70 0.72 3.43
N LEU A 60 6.06 1.44 2.36
CA LEU A 60 6.09 0.89 1.00
C LEU A 60 7.02 -0.33 0.91
N THR A 61 8.22 -0.22 1.50
CA THR A 61 9.18 -1.33 1.56
C THR A 61 8.60 -2.52 2.33
N ARG A 62 7.96 -2.29 3.47
CA ARG A 62 7.30 -3.36 4.25
C ARG A 62 6.18 -4.03 3.49
N LEU A 63 5.35 -3.27 2.79
CA LEU A 63 4.26 -3.81 1.99
C LEU A 63 4.79 -4.66 0.82
N LEU A 64 5.88 -4.24 0.17
CA LEU A 64 6.57 -5.02 -0.86
C LEU A 64 7.15 -6.33 -0.30
N GLU A 65 7.92 -6.26 0.79
CA GLU A 65 8.54 -7.43 1.41
C GLU A 65 7.52 -8.49 1.86
N ARG A 66 6.31 -8.04 2.21
CA ARG A 66 5.22 -8.89 2.68
C ARG A 66 4.28 -9.35 1.57
N GLY A 67 4.48 -8.88 0.33
CA GLY A 67 3.64 -9.23 -0.81
C GLY A 67 2.26 -8.58 -0.81
N TYR A 68 2.10 -7.43 -0.15
CA TYR A 68 0.95 -6.53 -0.32
C TYR A 68 1.12 -5.64 -1.55
N LEU A 69 2.37 -5.34 -1.90
CA LEU A 69 2.74 -4.65 -3.12
C LEU A 69 3.66 -5.53 -3.95
N TYR A 70 3.71 -5.28 -5.24
CA TYR A 70 4.68 -5.87 -6.14
C TYR A 70 5.17 -4.80 -7.13
N THR A 71 6.43 -4.92 -7.56
CA THR A 71 7.03 -3.99 -8.52
C THR A 71 6.98 -4.59 -9.92
N VAL A 72 6.47 -3.84 -10.89
CA VAL A 72 6.51 -4.16 -12.31
C VAL A 72 6.97 -2.91 -13.05
N ASP A 73 8.04 -3.02 -13.83
CA ASP A 73 8.56 -1.89 -14.63
C ASP A 73 8.90 -0.65 -13.76
N ASP A 74 9.50 -0.86 -12.58
CA ASP A 74 9.75 0.18 -11.57
C ASP A 74 8.48 0.83 -10.95
N GLU A 75 7.28 0.35 -11.30
CA GLU A 75 6.01 0.80 -10.73
C GLU A 75 5.54 -0.14 -9.61
N LEU A 76 5.07 0.44 -8.51
CA LEU A 76 4.42 -0.26 -7.40
C LEU A 76 2.96 -0.51 -7.72
N ARG A 77 2.55 -1.77 -7.64
CA ARG A 77 1.17 -2.22 -7.85
C ARG A 77 0.65 -2.91 -6.61
N VAL A 78 -0.60 -2.63 -6.25
CA VAL A 78 -1.27 -3.30 -5.13
C VAL A 78 -1.68 -4.71 -5.52
N THR A 79 -1.39 -5.70 -4.67
CA THR A 79 -1.97 -7.04 -4.86
C THR A 79 -3.39 -7.04 -4.30
N ASN A 80 -4.42 -7.06 -5.16
CA ASN A 80 -5.77 -7.27 -4.66
C ASN A 80 -5.86 -8.66 -3.98
N PRO A 81 -6.39 -8.77 -2.75
CA PRO A 81 -6.69 -10.07 -2.19
C PRO A 81 -7.69 -10.78 -3.12
N PRO A 82 -7.56 -12.11 -3.32
CA PRO A 82 -8.56 -12.84 -4.07
C PRO A 82 -9.93 -12.68 -3.38
N GLU A 83 -10.96 -12.32 -4.16
CA GLU A 83 -12.37 -12.31 -3.73
C GLU A 83 -12.80 -13.65 -3.11
#